data_AF-A0A0E3P5D1-F1
#
_entry.id   AF-A0A0E3P5D1-F1
#
_cell.length_a   1.000
_cell.length_b   1.000
_cell.length_c   1.000
_cell.angle_alpha   90.00
_cell.angle_beta   90.00
_cell.angle_gamma   90.00
#
_symmetry.space_group_name_H-M   'P 1'
#
loop_
_entity.id
_entity.type
_entity.pdbx_description
1 polymer ?
#
loop_
_entity_poly.entity_id
_entity_poly.type
_entity_poly.pdbx_seq_one_letter_code
_entity_poly.pdbx_strand_id
1 'polypeptide(L)'
;MAGQRALCVGINKFQNYPQAALNGCVNDADDMVSVLKQHMGFTHGDIVSLTDAQATKANIMANLKEMVDGAKNGKYNYLFFSISSHGTQVPDQNKDERDYADEAFCPTDLAQKGNVWDPAHIITDDELNELFSSLPSPVELECVFDTCHSGDGLRAIDLLLDRKPRFMPPPSLEAFKQVKDYMPRGMAESLKVKGIGVEHTLWSACRSDQTSADAKITGDWHGAFTYYFCQNINKSQNKLFREELLEKVREDLEEGSFTQIPQLDTAATRRFLSAGLSKEAIPTMA
;
A
#
# COMPACT_ATOMS: atom_id res chain seq x y z
N MET A 1 -22.53 8.55 -15.51
CA MET A 1 -22.15 7.79 -14.30
C MET A 1 -20.64 7.68 -14.32
N ALA A 2 -19.95 8.22 -13.32
CA ALA A 2 -18.51 8.01 -13.19
C ALA A 2 -18.28 6.58 -12.68
N GLY A 3 -17.35 5.86 -13.31
CA GLY A 3 -17.04 4.47 -12.99
C GLY A 3 -15.98 4.35 -11.90
N GLN A 4 -15.47 3.14 -11.73
CA GLN A 4 -14.40 2.82 -10.80
C GLN A 4 -13.24 2.17 -11.54
N ARG A 5 -12.04 2.28 -10.97
CA ARG A 5 -10.83 1.66 -11.52
C ARG A 5 -9.92 1.21 -10.39
N ALA A 6 -9.38 0.00 -10.52
CA ALA A 6 -8.46 -0.56 -9.55
C ALA A 6 -7.15 -1.02 -10.20
N LEU A 7 -6.07 -0.87 -9.44
CA LEU A 7 -4.78 -1.49 -9.71
C LEU A 7 -4.38 -2.34 -8.50
N CYS A 8 -4.19 -3.64 -8.69
CA CYS A 8 -3.69 -4.57 -7.68
C CYS A 8 -2.31 -5.08 -8.09
N VAL A 9 -1.31 -4.87 -7.24
CA VAL A 9 0.09 -5.20 -7.51
C VAL A 9 0.61 -6.22 -6.49
N GLY A 10 1.21 -7.30 -6.97
CA GLY A 10 1.77 -8.35 -6.14
C GLY A 10 3.14 -8.82 -6.64
N ILE A 11 4.20 -8.63 -5.85
CA ILE A 11 5.58 -8.84 -6.29
C ILE A 11 6.29 -9.82 -5.37
N ASN A 12 6.46 -11.05 -5.84
CA ASN A 12 7.26 -12.07 -5.15
C ASN A 12 8.69 -12.11 -5.67
N LYS A 13 8.89 -11.80 -6.96
CA LYS A 13 10.17 -11.94 -7.66
C LYS A 13 10.80 -10.59 -8.00
N PHE A 14 12.08 -10.44 -7.66
CA PHE A 14 12.88 -9.25 -7.96
C PHE A 14 14.02 -9.65 -8.92
N GLN A 15 14.00 -9.13 -10.15
CA GLN A 15 14.84 -9.56 -11.26
C GLN A 15 16.34 -9.48 -10.94
N ASN A 16 16.76 -8.38 -10.32
CA ASN A 16 18.16 -8.13 -9.96
C ASN A 16 18.49 -8.61 -8.53
N TYR A 17 17.50 -9.05 -7.76
CA TYR A 17 17.64 -9.45 -6.35
C TYR A 17 16.88 -10.76 -6.05
N PRO A 18 17.16 -11.87 -6.74
CA PRO A 18 16.39 -13.12 -6.59
C PRO A 18 16.41 -13.71 -5.18
N GLN A 19 17.43 -13.38 -4.37
CA GLN A 19 17.54 -13.76 -2.96
C GLN A 19 16.50 -13.08 -2.05
N ALA A 20 15.93 -11.95 -2.48
CA ALA A 20 14.89 -11.21 -1.77
C ALA A 20 13.47 -11.69 -2.15
N ALA A 21 13.35 -12.94 -2.63
CA ALA A 21 12.05 -13.45 -3.03
C ALA A 21 11.09 -13.61 -1.84
N LEU A 22 9.89 -13.06 -2.03
CA LEU A 22 8.70 -13.25 -1.19
C LEU A 22 7.83 -14.35 -1.80
N ASN A 23 6.78 -14.76 -1.08
CA ASN A 23 5.91 -15.85 -1.49
C ASN A 23 4.43 -15.47 -1.55
N GLY A 24 3.97 -14.55 -0.71
CA GLY A 24 2.55 -14.24 -0.54
C GLY A 24 2.04 -13.04 -1.32
N CYS A 25 2.90 -12.23 -1.94
CA CYS A 25 2.48 -10.96 -2.55
C CYS A 25 1.57 -11.14 -3.76
N VAL A 26 1.78 -12.20 -4.56
CA VAL A 26 0.88 -12.53 -5.68
C VAL A 26 -0.48 -12.98 -5.16
N ASN A 27 -0.51 -13.79 -4.10
CA ASN A 27 -1.77 -14.21 -3.47
C ASN A 27 -2.53 -13.02 -2.89
N ASP A 28 -1.83 -12.06 -2.28
CA ASP A 28 -2.42 -10.82 -1.79
C ASP A 28 -3.12 -10.01 -2.90
N ALA A 29 -2.48 -9.91 -4.07
CA ALA A 29 -3.07 -9.24 -5.22
C ALA A 29 -4.34 -9.97 -5.68
N ASP A 30 -4.31 -11.30 -5.77
CA ASP A 30 -5.47 -12.11 -6.14
C ASP A 30 -6.61 -12.02 -5.11
N ASP A 31 -6.29 -12.01 -3.81
CA ASP A 31 -7.24 -11.81 -2.73
C ASP A 31 -7.93 -10.44 -2.85
N MET A 32 -7.16 -9.37 -3.10
CA MET A 32 -7.70 -8.03 -3.33
C MET A 32 -8.62 -7.98 -4.55
N VAL A 33 -8.23 -8.58 -5.68
CA VAL A 33 -9.10 -8.71 -6.86
C VAL A 33 -10.41 -9.42 -6.49
N SER A 34 -10.34 -10.45 -5.65
CA SER A 34 -11.49 -11.21 -5.20
C SER A 34 -12.45 -10.36 -4.36
N VAL A 35 -11.98 -9.69 -3.30
CA VAL A 35 -12.86 -8.83 -2.47
C VAL A 35 -13.42 -7.64 -3.26
N LEU A 36 -12.63 -7.03 -4.16
CA LEU A 36 -13.11 -5.93 -4.99
C LEU A 36 -14.32 -6.35 -5.85
N LYS A 37 -14.24 -7.53 -6.47
CA LYS A 37 -15.32 -8.07 -7.30
C LYS A 37 -16.53 -8.53 -6.49
N GLN A 38 -16.29 -9.24 -5.39
CA GLN A 38 -17.36 -9.86 -4.61
C GLN A 38 -18.12 -8.85 -3.74
N HIS A 39 -17.43 -7.82 -3.25
CA HIS A 39 -17.96 -6.98 -2.18
C HIS A 39 -17.87 -5.48 -2.42
N MET A 40 -17.18 -5.04 -3.49
CA MET A 40 -17.00 -3.62 -3.81
C MET A 40 -17.52 -3.24 -5.20
N GLY A 41 -18.17 -4.17 -5.90
CA GLY A 41 -18.88 -3.92 -7.16
C GLY A 41 -18.00 -3.79 -8.39
N PHE A 42 -16.69 -4.07 -8.30
CA PHE A 42 -15.79 -4.02 -9.45
C PHE A 42 -16.08 -5.15 -10.42
N THR A 43 -16.04 -4.86 -11.71
CA THR A 43 -16.08 -5.86 -12.79
C THR A 43 -14.66 -6.19 -13.26
N HIS A 44 -14.53 -7.23 -14.09
CA HIS A 44 -13.22 -7.60 -14.65
C HIS A 44 -12.58 -6.46 -15.47
N GLY A 45 -13.40 -5.64 -16.15
CA GLY A 45 -12.90 -4.51 -16.92
C GLY A 45 -12.44 -3.32 -16.06
N ASP A 46 -12.78 -3.30 -14.77
CA ASP A 46 -12.43 -2.21 -13.85
C ASP A 46 -11.10 -2.46 -13.15
N ILE A 47 -10.51 -3.65 -13.26
CA ILE A 47 -9.34 -4.05 -12.46
C ILE A 47 -8.16 -4.39 -13.38
N VAL A 48 -7.01 -3.82 -13.09
CA VAL A 48 -5.71 -4.27 -13.61
C VAL A 48 -4.96 -4.98 -12.49
N SER A 49 -4.46 -6.19 -12.75
CA SER A 49 -3.55 -6.89 -11.85
C SER A 49 -2.16 -6.95 -12.48
N LEU A 50 -1.13 -6.51 -11.77
CA LEU A 50 0.26 -6.60 -12.18
C LEU A 50 1.02 -7.48 -11.19
N THR A 51 1.51 -8.63 -11.66
CA THR A 51 2.24 -9.58 -10.81
C THR A 51 3.62 -9.91 -11.34
N ASP A 52 4.57 -10.10 -10.42
CA ASP A 52 5.98 -10.43 -10.69
C ASP A 52 6.54 -9.64 -11.89
N ALA A 53 6.92 -10.31 -12.98
CA ALA A 53 7.58 -9.73 -14.14
C ALA A 53 6.80 -8.59 -14.81
N GLN A 54 5.49 -8.48 -14.58
CA GLN A 54 4.65 -7.39 -15.09
C GLN A 54 4.71 -6.14 -14.23
N ALA A 55 5.02 -6.28 -12.93
CA ALA A 55 5.00 -5.21 -11.94
C ALA A 55 6.30 -4.40 -11.92
N THR A 56 6.70 -3.89 -13.09
CA THR A 56 7.83 -2.96 -13.22
C THR A 56 7.44 -1.55 -12.79
N LYS A 57 8.41 -0.70 -12.43
CA LYS A 57 8.13 0.73 -12.13
C LYS A 57 7.30 1.37 -13.24
N ALA A 58 7.76 1.19 -14.49
CA ALA A 58 7.11 1.77 -15.65
C ALA A 58 5.65 1.35 -15.80
N ASN A 59 5.35 0.05 -15.62
CA ASN A 59 3.98 -0.45 -15.76
C ASN A 59 3.06 -0.01 -14.61
N ILE A 60 3.57 -0.01 -13.38
CA ILE A 60 2.81 0.46 -12.21
C ILE A 60 2.46 1.94 -12.37
N MET A 61 3.47 2.79 -12.62
CA MET A 61 3.26 4.23 -12.76
C MET A 61 2.41 4.58 -13.98
N ALA A 62 2.52 3.85 -15.10
CA ALA A 62 1.65 4.05 -16.26
C ALA A 62 0.17 3.78 -15.95
N ASN A 63 -0.13 2.71 -15.20
CA ASN A 63 -1.51 2.39 -14.81
C ASN A 63 -2.07 3.39 -13.81
N LEU A 64 -1.28 3.79 -12.81
CA LEU A 64 -1.68 4.83 -11.86
C LEU A 64 -1.95 6.16 -12.59
N LYS A 65 -1.10 6.52 -13.55
CA LYS A 65 -1.32 7.71 -14.38
C LYS A 65 -2.59 7.63 -15.21
N GLU A 66 -2.89 6.48 -15.83
CA GLU A 66 -4.14 6.26 -16.56
C GLU A 66 -5.37 6.42 -15.64
N MET A 67 -5.30 5.87 -14.43
CA MET A 67 -6.35 5.99 -13.41
C MET A 67 -6.62 7.45 -13.06
N VAL A 68 -5.56 8.20 -12.75
CA VAL A 68 -5.64 9.64 -12.40
C VAL A 68 -6.15 10.47 -13.58
N ASP A 69 -5.62 10.26 -14.79
CA ASP A 69 -6.07 10.95 -15.98
C ASP A 69 -7.54 10.65 -16.30
N GLY A 70 -7.96 9.39 -16.12
CA GLY A 70 -9.36 8.99 -16.24
C GLY A 70 -10.26 9.73 -15.24
N ALA A 71 -9.84 9.82 -13.98
CA ALA A 71 -10.55 10.56 -12.94
C ALA A 71 -10.65 12.06 -13.26
N LYS A 72 -9.55 12.70 -13.69
CA LYS A 72 -9.51 14.11 -14.12
C LYS A 72 -10.46 14.41 -15.28
N ASN A 73 -10.68 13.44 -16.15
CA ASN A 73 -11.62 13.53 -17.27
C ASN A 73 -13.06 13.11 -16.89
N GLY A 74 -13.35 12.91 -15.61
CA GLY A 74 -14.68 12.54 -15.11
C GLY A 74 -15.10 11.08 -15.43
N LYS A 75 -14.16 10.24 -15.89
CA LYS A 75 -14.42 8.82 -16.18
C LYS A 75 -14.58 8.02 -14.90
N TYR A 76 -13.85 8.38 -13.85
CA TYR A 76 -13.83 7.66 -12.57
C TYR A 76 -14.12 8.59 -11.39
N ASN A 77 -14.88 8.10 -10.41
CA ASN A 77 -15.08 8.77 -9.12
C ASN A 77 -14.52 7.98 -7.94
N TYR A 78 -14.12 6.73 -8.17
CA TYR A 78 -13.54 5.86 -7.16
C TYR A 78 -12.34 5.11 -7.74
N LEU A 79 -11.18 5.30 -7.12
CA LEU A 79 -9.93 4.65 -7.47
C LEU A 79 -9.48 3.75 -6.32
N PHE A 80 -9.03 2.55 -6.63
CA PHE A 80 -8.46 1.63 -5.65
C PHE A 80 -7.04 1.21 -6.06
N PHE A 81 -6.07 1.35 -5.17
CA PHE A 81 -4.70 0.92 -5.44
C PHE A 81 -4.21 0.04 -4.30
N SER A 82 -3.83 -1.21 -4.59
CA SER A 82 -3.14 -2.06 -3.62
C SER A 82 -1.77 -2.47 -4.14
N ILE A 83 -0.77 -2.46 -3.26
CA ILE A 83 0.55 -3.00 -3.55
C ILE A 83 1.04 -3.87 -2.37
N SER A 84 1.46 -5.08 -2.71
CA SER A 84 2.13 -6.03 -1.85
C SER A 84 3.51 -6.34 -2.44
N SER A 85 4.57 -5.94 -1.72
CA SER A 85 5.97 -6.04 -2.16
C SER A 85 6.91 -5.78 -0.97
N HIS A 86 8.21 -5.72 -1.23
CA HIS A 86 9.15 -5.05 -0.33
C HIS A 86 8.95 -3.52 -0.33
N GLY A 87 9.07 -2.91 0.84
CA GLY A 87 9.39 -1.49 0.98
C GLY A 87 10.87 -1.29 1.30
N THR A 88 11.37 -0.06 1.14
CA THR A 88 12.73 0.37 1.45
C THR A 88 12.75 1.87 1.78
N GLN A 89 13.94 2.41 2.05
CA GLN A 89 14.18 3.84 2.23
C GLN A 89 15.18 4.33 1.18
N VAL A 90 14.99 5.57 0.71
CA VAL A 90 15.97 6.31 -0.08
C VAL A 90 16.40 7.56 0.69
N PRO A 91 17.64 8.04 0.53
CA PRO A 91 18.02 9.35 1.04
C PRO A 91 17.16 10.45 0.39
N ASP A 92 16.60 11.34 1.20
CA ASP A 92 15.79 12.46 0.72
C ASP A 92 16.62 13.36 -0.20
N GLN A 93 16.12 13.57 -1.42
CA GLN A 93 16.77 14.39 -2.45
C GLN A 93 16.30 15.84 -2.47
N ASN A 94 15.11 16.14 -1.93
CA ASN A 94 14.44 17.43 -2.06
C ASN A 94 14.51 18.28 -0.76
N LYS A 95 14.90 17.68 0.37
CA LYS A 95 15.00 18.29 1.72
C LYS A 95 13.69 18.85 2.24
N ASP A 96 12.56 18.38 1.72
CA ASP A 96 11.25 18.71 2.26
C ASP A 96 10.92 17.88 3.50
N GLU A 97 11.80 16.92 3.83
CA GLU A 97 11.66 16.02 4.94
C GLU A 97 12.49 16.41 6.17
N ARG A 98 11.86 16.46 7.35
CA ARG A 98 12.57 16.74 8.63
C ARG A 98 13.45 15.57 9.07
N ASP A 99 13.15 14.39 8.56
CA ASP A 99 13.82 13.10 8.73
C ASP A 99 14.60 12.67 7.49
N TYR A 100 14.75 13.48 6.44
CA TYR A 100 15.70 13.28 5.33
C TYR A 100 15.76 11.86 4.70
N ALA A 101 14.68 11.08 4.72
CA ALA A 101 14.61 9.76 4.09
C ALA A 101 13.20 9.44 3.58
N ASP A 102 13.05 9.22 2.28
CA ASP A 102 11.75 8.92 1.68
C ASP A 102 11.43 7.42 1.78
N GLU A 103 10.17 7.11 2.07
CA GLU A 103 9.65 5.74 1.99
C GLU A 103 9.46 5.34 0.52
N ALA A 104 9.91 4.15 0.16
CA ALA A 104 9.87 3.70 -1.22
C ALA A 104 9.38 2.25 -1.38
N PHE A 105 8.72 1.99 -2.50
CA PHE A 105 8.19 0.69 -2.91
C PHE A 105 9.14 0.06 -3.92
N CYS A 106 9.40 -1.24 -3.75
CA CYS A 106 10.28 -2.01 -4.61
C CYS A 106 9.47 -2.68 -5.74
N PRO A 107 9.63 -2.28 -7.01
CA PRO A 107 9.06 -2.98 -8.15
C PRO A 107 9.86 -4.24 -8.49
N THR A 108 9.37 -5.10 -9.39
CA THR A 108 10.09 -6.33 -9.79
C THR A 108 11.46 -6.03 -10.42
N ASP A 109 11.58 -4.90 -11.11
CA ASP A 109 12.78 -4.47 -11.83
C ASP A 109 13.69 -3.58 -10.97
N LEU A 110 13.51 -3.58 -9.64
CA LEU A 110 14.37 -2.85 -8.70
C LEU A 110 15.84 -3.00 -9.07
N ALA A 111 16.55 -1.88 -9.15
CA ALA A 111 17.95 -1.81 -9.51
C ALA A 111 18.66 -0.72 -8.72
N GLN A 112 19.98 -0.85 -8.58
CA GLN A 112 20.84 0.16 -8.00
C GLN A 112 21.66 0.89 -9.08
N LYS A 113 21.98 2.16 -8.81
CA LYS A 113 22.88 2.96 -9.62
C LYS A 113 24.01 3.48 -8.74
N GLY A 114 25.17 2.84 -8.84
CA GLY A 114 26.27 3.07 -7.90
C GLY A 114 25.90 2.57 -6.50
N ASN A 115 25.95 3.48 -5.52
CA ASN A 115 25.74 3.16 -4.10
C ASN A 115 24.30 3.38 -3.61
N VAL A 116 23.39 3.84 -4.48
CA VAL A 116 21.99 4.16 -4.16
C VAL A 116 21.04 3.39 -5.07
N TRP A 117 19.76 3.35 -4.71
CA TRP A 117 18.70 2.84 -5.59
C TRP A 117 18.64 3.69 -6.87
N ASP A 118 18.42 3.04 -8.03
CA ASP A 118 18.23 3.75 -9.29
C ASP A 118 16.82 4.36 -9.31
N PRO A 119 16.65 5.69 -9.40
CA PRO A 119 15.35 6.33 -9.49
C PRO A 119 14.49 5.81 -10.67
N ALA A 120 15.08 5.21 -11.71
CA ALA A 120 14.32 4.59 -12.80
C ALA A 120 13.62 3.28 -12.42
N HIS A 121 13.95 2.68 -11.27
CA HIS A 121 13.54 1.33 -10.89
C HIS A 121 13.00 1.24 -9.45
N ILE A 122 12.69 2.36 -8.80
CA ILE A 122 12.12 2.43 -7.45
C ILE A 122 10.99 3.46 -7.43
N ILE A 123 9.90 3.22 -6.71
CA ILE A 123 8.79 4.17 -6.61
C ILE A 123 8.85 4.84 -5.24
N THR A 124 9.02 6.14 -5.20
CA THR A 124 9.00 6.92 -3.95
C THR A 124 7.56 7.31 -3.57
N ASP A 125 7.32 7.55 -2.29
CA ASP A 125 6.08 8.14 -1.80
C ASP A 125 5.84 9.53 -2.40
N ASP A 126 6.89 10.31 -2.67
CA ASP A 126 6.87 11.58 -3.39
C ASP A 126 6.27 11.46 -4.79
N GLU A 127 6.70 10.48 -5.58
CA GLU A 127 6.15 10.25 -6.92
C GLU A 127 4.66 9.88 -6.87
N LEU A 128 4.27 9.09 -5.86
CA LEU A 128 2.86 8.76 -5.64
C LEU A 128 2.08 9.97 -5.17
N ASN A 129 2.66 10.78 -4.28
CA ASN A 129 2.04 11.99 -3.76
C ASN A 129 1.81 13.02 -4.86
N GLU A 130 2.83 13.31 -5.67
CA GLU A 130 2.74 14.22 -6.81
C GLU A 130 1.62 13.77 -7.74
N LEU A 131 1.56 12.47 -8.04
CA LEU A 131 0.53 11.92 -8.92
C LEU A 131 -0.89 12.07 -8.34
N PHE A 132 -1.09 11.67 -7.08
CA PHE A 132 -2.40 11.65 -6.43
C PHE A 132 -2.90 13.04 -6.01
N SER A 133 -2.01 13.98 -5.70
CA SER A 133 -2.36 15.38 -5.39
C SER A 133 -3.10 16.09 -6.53
N SER A 134 -3.01 15.54 -7.75
CA SER A 134 -3.69 16.08 -8.93
C SER A 134 -5.14 15.59 -9.12
N LEU A 135 -5.65 14.74 -8.23
CA LEU A 135 -7.02 14.23 -8.28
C LEU A 135 -8.04 15.33 -7.94
N PRO A 136 -9.13 15.48 -8.73
CA PRO A 136 -10.16 16.47 -8.44
C PRO A 136 -11.17 15.93 -7.41
N SER A 137 -11.69 16.80 -6.54
CA SER A 137 -12.88 16.47 -5.75
C SER A 137 -14.10 16.29 -6.69
N PRO A 138 -15.00 15.32 -6.46
CA PRO A 138 -15.08 14.43 -5.29
C PRO A 138 -14.54 13.01 -5.55
N VAL A 139 -13.41 12.86 -6.26
CA VAL A 139 -12.83 11.53 -6.54
C VAL A 139 -12.20 10.96 -5.27
N GLU A 140 -12.67 9.80 -4.84
CA GLU A 140 -12.09 9.06 -3.72
C GLU A 140 -11.00 8.10 -4.21
N LEU A 141 -9.86 8.08 -3.51
CA LEU A 141 -8.77 7.12 -3.71
C LEU A 141 -8.63 6.31 -2.42
N GLU A 142 -8.70 4.99 -2.53
CA GLU A 142 -8.40 4.07 -1.43
C GLU A 142 -7.14 3.27 -1.76
N CYS A 143 -6.09 3.46 -0.96
CA CYS A 143 -4.78 2.85 -1.10
C CYS A 143 -4.56 1.80 -0.01
N VAL A 144 -4.08 0.61 -0.37
CA VAL A 144 -3.78 -0.48 0.56
C VAL A 144 -2.35 -0.97 0.36
N PHE A 145 -1.47 -0.65 1.30
CA PHE A 145 -0.04 -0.94 1.21
C PHE A 145 0.36 -2.02 2.21
N ASP A 146 0.71 -3.19 1.68
CA ASP A 146 1.26 -4.30 2.44
C ASP A 146 2.75 -4.44 2.19
N THR A 147 3.45 -3.41 2.65
CA THR A 147 4.90 -3.21 2.57
C THR A 147 5.41 -2.75 3.93
N CYS A 148 6.73 -2.81 4.16
CA CYS A 148 7.37 -2.11 5.27
C CYS A 148 8.59 -1.35 4.80
N HIS A 149 8.73 -0.13 5.32
CA HIS A 149 9.72 0.83 4.84
C HIS A 149 10.87 1.02 5.82
N SER A 150 10.78 0.54 7.07
CA SER A 150 11.91 0.61 8.01
C SER A 150 12.40 -0.78 8.41
N GLY A 151 13.72 -0.90 8.55
CA GLY A 151 14.36 -2.09 9.11
C GLY A 151 14.45 -2.07 10.63
N ASP A 152 14.15 -0.93 11.26
CA ASP A 152 14.37 -0.67 12.69
C ASP A 152 13.38 -1.43 13.61
N GLY A 153 12.26 -1.87 13.03
CA GLY A 153 11.22 -2.60 13.73
C GLY A 153 11.38 -4.12 13.75
N LEU A 154 12.45 -4.67 13.20
CA LEU A 154 12.62 -6.12 13.04
C LEU A 154 12.80 -6.80 14.41
N ARG A 155 11.80 -7.55 14.85
CA ARG A 155 11.85 -8.34 16.08
C ARG A 155 12.28 -9.77 15.77
N ALA A 156 12.82 -10.47 16.77
CA ALA A 156 13.24 -11.87 16.62
C ALA A 156 12.10 -12.79 16.13
N ILE A 157 10.85 -12.47 16.48
CA ILE A 157 9.67 -13.21 16.02
C ILE A 157 9.40 -13.01 14.52
N ASP A 158 9.81 -11.88 13.93
CA ASP A 158 9.64 -11.60 12.50
C ASP A 158 10.66 -12.38 11.64
N LEU A 159 11.61 -13.08 12.28
CA LEU A 159 12.62 -13.94 11.66
C LEU A 159 12.31 -15.43 11.78
N LEU A 160 11.11 -15.80 12.25
CA LEU A 160 10.67 -17.20 12.27
C LEU A 160 10.55 -17.78 10.85
N LEU A 161 10.78 -19.08 10.71
CA LEU A 161 10.78 -19.76 9.39
C LEU A 161 9.44 -19.72 8.64
N ASP A 162 8.34 -19.47 9.36
CA ASP A 162 7.00 -19.36 8.82
C ASP A 162 6.69 -17.96 8.27
N ARG A 163 7.60 -16.99 8.43
CA ARG A 163 7.41 -15.61 7.97
C ARG A 163 8.70 -14.95 7.49
N LYS A 164 8.57 -13.91 6.70
CA LYS A 164 9.67 -13.08 6.20
C LYS A 164 9.30 -11.60 6.29
N PRO A 165 10.25 -10.74 6.65
CA PRO A 165 10.02 -9.30 6.62
C PRO A 165 9.87 -8.80 5.18
N ARG A 166 8.91 -7.92 4.93
CA ARG A 166 8.70 -7.24 3.63
C ARG A 166 9.53 -5.96 3.49
N PHE A 167 10.78 -6.01 3.94
CA PHE A 167 11.73 -4.90 3.89
C PHE A 167 12.95 -5.25 3.04
N MET A 168 13.34 -4.35 2.14
CA MET A 168 14.57 -4.39 1.37
C MET A 168 15.56 -3.37 1.97
N PRO A 169 16.73 -3.79 2.47
CA PRO A 169 17.72 -2.86 2.99
C PRO A 169 18.32 -2.01 1.87
N PRO A 170 18.71 -0.74 2.13
CA PRO A 170 19.45 0.08 1.17
C PRO A 170 20.66 -0.65 0.56
N PRO A 171 21.03 -0.35 -0.70
CA PRO A 171 21.93 -1.20 -1.49
C PRO A 171 23.41 -1.08 -1.08
N SER A 172 23.74 -0.12 -0.21
CA SER A 172 25.09 0.07 0.31
C SER A 172 25.07 0.53 1.76
N LEU A 173 26.18 0.31 2.48
CA LEU A 173 26.36 0.85 3.83
C LEU A 173 26.34 2.39 3.84
N GLU A 174 26.78 3.03 2.76
CA GLU A 174 26.73 4.48 2.63
C GLU A 174 25.28 4.99 2.56
N ALA A 175 24.47 4.41 1.69
CA ALA A 175 23.04 4.70 1.61
C ALA A 175 22.33 4.37 2.93
N PHE A 176 22.66 3.24 3.56
CA PHE A 176 22.13 2.88 4.87
C PHE A 176 22.44 3.94 5.92
N LYS A 177 23.68 4.42 6.02
CA LYS A 177 24.06 5.48 6.97
C LYS A 177 23.35 6.80 6.71
N GLN A 178 22.98 7.07 5.46
CA GLN A 178 22.19 8.24 5.07
C GLN A 178 20.70 8.11 5.40
N VAL A 179 20.21 6.94 5.84
CA VAL A 179 18.82 6.74 6.24
C VAL A 179 18.67 6.23 7.69
N LYS A 180 19.77 5.80 8.34
CA LYS A 180 19.77 5.11 9.64
C LYS A 180 19.32 5.98 10.84
N ASP A 181 19.69 7.26 10.87
CA ASP A 181 19.43 8.10 12.04
C ASP A 181 18.03 8.76 12.01
N TYR A 182 17.18 8.30 11.09
CA TYR A 182 15.94 8.97 10.75
C TYR A 182 14.75 8.13 11.16
N MET A 183 13.87 8.73 11.96
CA MET A 183 12.61 8.12 12.34
C MET A 183 11.61 8.35 11.22
N PRO A 184 11.16 7.31 10.50
CA PRO A 184 10.22 7.48 9.40
C PRO A 184 8.90 8.04 9.93
N ARG A 185 8.44 9.14 9.34
CA ARG A 185 7.12 9.75 9.65
C ARG A 185 5.93 8.88 9.24
N GLY A 186 6.13 7.90 8.36
CA GLY A 186 5.09 7.04 7.82
C GLY A 186 4.38 7.71 6.63
N MET A 187 4.14 6.92 5.58
CA MET A 187 3.59 7.40 4.31
C MET A 187 2.34 8.27 4.43
N ALA A 188 1.46 7.99 5.38
CA ALA A 188 0.25 8.79 5.54
C ALA A 188 0.51 10.23 5.99
N GLU A 189 1.50 10.43 6.85
CA GLU A 189 1.89 11.79 7.26
C GLU A 189 2.57 12.51 6.09
N SER A 190 3.40 11.81 5.31
CA SER A 190 4.00 12.34 4.06
C SER A 190 2.93 12.82 3.08
N LEU A 191 1.97 11.95 2.73
CA LEU A 191 0.86 12.29 1.83
C LEU A 191 -0.02 13.43 2.37
N LYS A 192 -0.32 13.46 3.67
CA LYS A 192 -1.13 14.52 4.30
C LYS A 192 -0.42 15.88 4.30
N VAL A 193 0.86 15.92 4.66
CA VAL A 193 1.65 17.16 4.70
C VAL A 193 1.84 17.73 3.30
N LYS A 194 1.97 16.86 2.29
CA LYS A 194 2.22 17.24 0.90
C LYS A 194 0.95 17.41 0.05
N GLY A 195 -0.23 17.49 0.68
CA GLY A 195 -1.44 18.05 0.07
C GLY A 195 -2.48 17.07 -0.46
N ILE A 196 -2.35 15.77 -0.17
CA ILE A 196 -3.47 14.83 -0.35
C ILE A 196 -4.49 15.15 0.75
N GLY A 197 -5.53 15.89 0.37
CA GLY A 197 -6.60 16.31 1.27
C GLY A 197 -7.27 15.12 1.96
N VAL A 198 -8.01 15.41 3.03
CA VAL A 198 -8.80 14.48 3.87
C VAL A 198 -9.83 13.59 3.13
N GLU A 199 -9.86 13.60 1.79
CA GLU A 199 -10.78 12.81 0.96
C GLU A 199 -10.24 11.43 0.56
N HIS A 200 -8.95 11.15 0.77
CA HIS A 200 -8.33 9.87 0.40
C HIS A 200 -8.17 8.94 1.60
N THR A 201 -8.25 7.63 1.36
CA THR A 201 -8.09 6.60 2.37
C THR A 201 -6.79 5.85 2.16
N LEU A 202 -5.95 5.79 3.19
CA LEU A 202 -4.74 4.99 3.16
C LEU A 202 -4.74 3.94 4.27
N TRP A 203 -4.43 2.70 3.90
CA TRP A 203 -4.17 1.59 4.79
C TRP A 203 -2.71 1.18 4.69
N SER A 204 -2.01 1.14 5.82
CA SER A 204 -0.63 0.65 5.90
C SER A 204 -0.59 -0.59 6.77
N ALA A 205 0.13 -1.63 6.34
CA ALA A 205 0.18 -2.92 7.05
C ALA A 205 0.85 -2.87 8.43
N CYS A 206 1.70 -1.87 8.67
CA CYS A 206 2.39 -1.69 9.93
C CYS A 206 2.62 -0.20 10.20
N ARG A 207 3.02 0.13 11.44
CA ARG A 207 3.59 1.45 11.74
C ARG A 207 4.94 1.61 11.06
N SER A 208 5.39 2.86 10.96
CA SER A 208 6.69 3.21 10.39
C SER A 208 7.87 2.64 11.19
N ASP A 209 7.71 2.32 12.48
CA ASP A 209 8.71 1.66 13.34
C ASP A 209 8.59 0.13 13.38
N GLN A 210 7.86 -0.48 12.43
CA GLN A 210 7.54 -1.91 12.40
C GLN A 210 7.71 -2.53 11.01
N THR A 211 7.67 -3.86 10.99
CA THR A 211 7.82 -4.67 9.78
C THR A 211 6.51 -5.38 9.45
N SER A 212 6.05 -5.34 8.20
CA SER A 212 5.01 -6.23 7.67
C SER A 212 5.58 -7.60 7.31
N ALA A 213 4.81 -8.67 7.56
CA ALA A 213 5.21 -10.05 7.37
C ALA A 213 4.57 -10.67 6.11
N ASP A 214 5.43 -11.27 5.28
CA ASP A 214 5.06 -12.32 4.32
C ASP A 214 5.06 -13.65 5.07
N ALA A 215 3.91 -14.29 5.27
CA ALA A 215 3.74 -15.37 6.22
C ALA A 215 2.94 -16.54 5.67
N LYS A 216 3.24 -17.75 6.16
CA LYS A 216 2.47 -18.95 5.87
C LYS A 216 1.25 -19.03 6.79
N ILE A 217 0.10 -18.64 6.28
CA ILE A 217 -1.17 -18.61 7.02
C ILE A 217 -2.10 -19.69 6.45
N THR A 218 -2.61 -20.57 7.32
CA THR A 218 -3.53 -21.67 6.93
C THR A 218 -3.04 -22.61 5.82
N GLY A 219 -1.73 -22.67 5.57
CA GLY A 219 -1.12 -23.58 4.60
C GLY A 219 -0.52 -22.89 3.37
N ASP A 220 -0.92 -21.65 3.10
CA ASP A 220 -0.47 -20.85 1.95
C ASP A 220 0.24 -19.58 2.39
N TRP A 221 0.99 -18.93 1.48
CA TRP A 221 1.71 -17.71 1.79
C TRP A 221 0.85 -16.47 1.48
N HIS A 222 0.80 -15.53 2.41
CA HIS A 222 0.11 -14.25 2.25
C HIS A 222 0.83 -13.16 3.04
N GLY A 223 0.53 -11.90 2.75
CA GLY A 223 0.79 -10.81 3.66
C GLY A 223 -0.11 -10.92 4.86
N ALA A 224 0.45 -10.89 6.07
CA ALA A 224 -0.35 -11.06 7.27
C ALA A 224 -1.47 -10.00 7.36
N PHE A 225 -1.16 -8.76 6.98
CA PHE A 225 -2.17 -7.70 6.94
C PHE A 225 -3.22 -7.95 5.86
N THR A 226 -2.81 -8.16 4.61
CA THR A 226 -3.74 -8.38 3.48
C THR A 226 -4.65 -9.59 3.72
N TYR A 227 -4.11 -10.69 4.24
CA TYR A 227 -4.88 -11.89 4.56
C TYR A 227 -6.04 -11.57 5.52
N TYR A 228 -5.73 -10.98 6.69
CA TYR A 228 -6.77 -10.67 7.68
C TYR A 228 -7.70 -9.53 7.23
N PHE A 229 -7.19 -8.59 6.44
CA PHE A 229 -8.00 -7.54 5.82
C PHE A 229 -9.06 -8.13 4.89
N CYS A 230 -8.66 -8.95 3.91
CA CYS A 230 -9.58 -9.61 2.98
C CYS A 230 -10.50 -10.60 3.71
N GLN A 231 -9.99 -11.34 4.70
CA GLN A 231 -10.78 -12.26 5.51
C GLN A 231 -11.92 -11.54 6.23
N ASN A 232 -11.66 -10.40 6.87
CA ASN A 232 -12.69 -9.65 7.58
C ASN A 232 -13.69 -8.96 6.64
N ILE A 233 -13.25 -8.52 5.46
CA ILE A 233 -14.16 -8.05 4.40
C ILE A 233 -15.12 -9.17 3.98
N ASN A 234 -14.59 -10.36 3.70
CA ASN A 234 -15.38 -11.52 3.31
C ASN A 234 -16.38 -11.93 4.41
N LYS A 235 -15.90 -12.09 5.66
CA LYS A 235 -16.73 -12.44 6.83
C LYS A 235 -17.87 -11.45 7.06
N SER A 236 -17.58 -10.14 6.92
CA SER A 236 -18.57 -9.08 7.14
C SER A 236 -19.40 -8.74 5.90
N GLN A 237 -19.08 -9.31 4.74
CA GLN A 237 -19.61 -8.91 3.44
C GLN A 237 -19.44 -7.40 3.18
N ASN A 238 -18.28 -6.86 3.58
CA ASN A 238 -17.92 -5.43 3.51
C ASN A 238 -18.93 -4.48 4.20
N LYS A 239 -19.58 -4.93 5.27
CA LYS A 239 -20.56 -4.12 6.02
C LYS A 239 -19.96 -3.30 7.18
N LEU A 240 -18.71 -3.56 7.54
CA LEU A 240 -18.03 -2.85 8.61
C LEU A 240 -17.62 -1.44 8.18
N PHE A 241 -17.62 -0.52 9.13
CA PHE A 241 -16.91 0.74 8.99
C PHE A 241 -15.39 0.48 8.92
N ARG A 242 -14.64 1.44 8.36
CA ARG A 242 -13.19 1.29 8.21
C ARG A 242 -12.47 1.11 9.55
N GLU A 243 -12.87 1.83 10.59
CA GLU A 243 -12.28 1.69 11.93
C GLU A 243 -12.56 0.31 12.54
N GLU A 244 -13.80 -0.17 12.46
CA GLU A 244 -14.18 -1.51 12.95
C GLU A 244 -13.42 -2.62 12.22
N LEU A 245 -13.20 -2.46 10.91
CA LEU A 245 -12.37 -3.40 10.16
C LEU A 245 -10.92 -3.37 10.64
N LEU A 246 -10.34 -2.18 10.85
CA LEU A 246 -8.97 -2.06 11.35
C LEU A 246 -8.80 -2.72 12.71
N GLU A 247 -9.77 -2.54 13.61
CA GLU A 247 -9.79 -3.19 14.92
C GLU A 247 -9.77 -4.71 14.78
N LYS A 248 -10.61 -5.28 13.93
CA LYS A 248 -10.62 -6.73 13.67
C LYS A 248 -9.33 -7.27 13.08
N VAL A 249 -8.75 -6.53 12.14
CA VAL A 249 -7.46 -6.92 11.55
C VAL A 249 -6.36 -6.91 12.63
N ARG A 250 -6.37 -5.95 13.54
CA ARG A 250 -5.43 -5.90 14.67
C ARG A 250 -5.64 -7.08 15.64
N GLU A 251 -6.89 -7.41 15.98
CA GLU A 251 -7.23 -8.57 16.81
C GLU A 251 -6.69 -9.88 16.19
N ASP A 252 -6.96 -10.10 14.90
CA ASP A 252 -6.53 -11.32 14.22
C ASP A 252 -4.99 -11.40 14.07
N LEU A 253 -4.32 -10.27 13.84
CA LEU A 253 -2.85 -10.19 13.80
C LEU A 253 -2.23 -10.52 15.16
N GLU A 254 -2.83 -10.03 16.25
CA GLU A 254 -2.40 -10.36 17.62
C GLU A 254 -2.58 -11.86 17.91
N GLU A 255 -3.73 -12.44 17.55
CA GLU A 255 -3.99 -13.89 17.68
C GLU A 255 -2.98 -14.72 16.86
N GLY A 256 -2.61 -14.24 15.66
CA GLY A 256 -1.57 -14.82 14.81
C GLY A 256 -0.13 -14.59 15.30
N SER A 257 0.06 -13.94 16.45
CA SER A 257 1.37 -13.57 17.01
C SER A 257 2.21 -12.73 16.04
N PHE A 258 1.56 -11.85 15.27
CA PHE A 258 2.23 -10.84 14.46
C PHE A 258 2.44 -9.56 15.27
N THR A 259 3.59 -8.92 15.08
CA THR A 259 3.91 -7.70 15.85
C THR A 259 3.49 -6.42 15.15
N GLN A 260 3.20 -6.49 13.85
CA GLN A 260 2.76 -5.38 13.03
C GLN A 260 1.41 -4.83 13.50
N ILE A 261 1.31 -3.51 13.58
CA ILE A 261 0.08 -2.80 13.92
C ILE A 261 -0.32 -1.94 12.71
N PRO A 262 -1.31 -2.37 11.92
CA PRO A 262 -1.73 -1.63 10.73
C PRO A 262 -2.32 -0.28 11.09
N GLN A 263 -2.18 0.67 10.17
CA GLN A 263 -2.64 2.06 10.29
C GLN A 263 -3.73 2.36 9.26
N LEU A 264 -4.61 3.27 9.62
CA LEU A 264 -5.67 3.80 8.76
C LEU A 264 -5.62 5.32 8.83
N ASP A 265 -5.50 5.94 7.67
CA ASP A 265 -5.39 7.38 7.51
C ASP A 265 -6.50 7.90 6.61
N THR A 266 -7.63 8.25 7.23
CA THR A 266 -8.83 8.81 6.60
C THR A 266 -9.79 9.35 7.66
N ALA A 267 -10.90 9.97 7.25
CA ALA A 267 -12.05 10.17 8.11
C ALA A 267 -12.85 8.86 8.27
N ALA A 268 -13.17 8.50 9.52
CA ALA A 268 -13.98 7.34 9.87
C ALA A 268 -15.31 7.32 9.09
N THR A 269 -15.39 6.48 8.05
CA THR A 269 -16.54 6.43 7.13
C THR A 269 -16.91 5.00 6.76
N ARG A 270 -18.14 4.79 6.27
CA ARG A 270 -18.52 3.52 5.65
C ARG A 270 -17.81 3.37 4.30
N ARG A 271 -17.48 2.14 3.95
CA ARG A 271 -17.12 1.77 2.58
C ARG A 271 -18.38 1.73 1.74
N PHE A 272 -18.66 2.78 0.97
CA PHE A 272 -19.85 2.83 0.13
C PHE A 272 -19.63 2.02 -1.16
N LEU A 273 -20.64 1.24 -1.55
CA LEU A 273 -20.77 0.73 -2.91
C LEU A 273 -21.20 1.90 -3.82
N SER A 274 -20.51 2.07 -4.94
CA SER A 274 -20.84 3.04 -5.98
C SER A 274 -22.11 2.62 -6.74
N ALA A 275 -23.26 2.66 -6.06
CA ALA A 275 -24.56 2.58 -6.69
C ALA A 275 -25.43 3.73 -6.17
N GLY A 276 -25.13 4.94 -6.67
CA GLY A 276 -26.00 6.12 -6.60
C GLY A 276 -26.41 6.54 -5.18
N LEU A 277 -25.60 7.37 -4.52
CA LEU A 277 -26.02 8.04 -3.28
C LEU A 277 -26.03 9.55 -3.44
N SER A 278 -27.25 10.08 -3.45
CA SER A 278 -27.57 11.44 -3.06
C SER A 278 -26.95 11.72 -1.70
N LYS A 279 -26.13 12.78 -1.63
CA LYS A 279 -25.72 13.40 -0.38
C LYS A 279 -26.96 13.97 0.31
N GLU A 280 -27.43 13.32 1.36
CA GLU A 280 -28.17 14.04 2.40
C GLU A 280 -27.57 13.77 3.77
N ALA A 281 -27.39 14.88 4.50
CA ALA A 281 -26.93 15.05 5.86
C ALA A 281 -25.42 14.94 6.14
N ILE A 282 -24.72 16.06 5.89
CA ILE A 282 -23.64 16.51 6.78
C ILE A 282 -24.34 17.28 7.93
N PRO A 283 -24.04 17.00 9.22
CA PRO A 283 -24.64 17.74 10.32
C PRO A 283 -24.22 19.21 10.27
N THR A 284 -25.20 20.10 10.38
CA THR A 284 -25.02 21.52 10.62
C THR A 284 -24.09 21.77 11.81
N MET A 285 -23.04 22.57 11.57
CA MET A 285 -22.31 23.25 12.62
C MET A 285 -23.27 24.13 13.43
N ALA A 286 -23.10 24.13 14.75
CA ALA A 286 -23.71 25.14 15.62
C ALA A 286 -23.18 26.54 15.30
#